data_AF-A0A2G6EYN5-F1
#
_entry.id   AF-A0A2G6EYN5-F1
#
_cell.length_a   1.000
_cell.length_b   1.000
_cell.length_c   1.000
_cell.angle_alpha   90.00
_cell.angle_beta   90.00
_cell.angle_gamma   90.00
#
_symmetry.space_group_name_H-M   'P 1'
#
loop_
_entity.id
_entity.type
_entity.pdbx_description
1 polymer ?
#
loop_
_entity_poly.entity_id
_entity_poly.type
_entity_poly.pdbx_seq_one_letter_code
_entity_poly.pdbx_strand_id
1 'polypeptide(L)'
;MDIISLKTEMEFRGYSKSTQRTYTRTVKDFLNVVNKDTLEIKKEDVIEYLDNNLSLVDPNTILVKLNALSFFFIEVLGIDIISSIRKYKRDFKKKDFINLDEFNILVASVGERESLVYLILFETGFQLKEIISLRLTEIETLLSSSLYRRILKYCDKYGIEKKIFNITEETLRNKNRENTVKFLGKHYSFNDLRHSIALEKYLKKGDEAKAQEYLGNKTLASIRQYYRRAGYDYTKK
;
A
#
# COMPACT_ATOMS: atom_id res chain seq x y z
N MET A 1 -9.18 4.36 30.65
CA MET A 1 -9.54 2.92 30.59
C MET A 1 -9.80 2.50 29.14
N ASP A 2 -10.38 3.39 28.35
CA ASP A 2 -11.04 3.10 27.07
C ASP A 2 -10.11 2.73 25.90
N ILE A 3 -8.88 3.25 25.87
CA ILE A 3 -7.90 2.92 24.82
C ILE A 3 -7.41 1.47 24.93
N ILE A 4 -7.37 0.91 26.14
CA ILE A 4 -6.98 -0.50 26.34
C ILE A 4 -8.10 -1.39 25.79
N SER A 5 -9.35 -1.10 26.15
CA SER A 5 -10.53 -1.80 25.62
C SER A 5 -10.60 -1.76 24.10
N LEU A 6 -10.33 -0.60 23.49
CA LEU A 6 -10.25 -0.45 22.03
C LEU A 6 -9.23 -1.42 21.39
N LYS A 7 -8.02 -1.51 21.96
CA LYS A 7 -6.98 -2.42 21.44
C LYS A 7 -7.39 -3.87 21.59
N THR A 8 -7.86 -4.26 22.77
CA THR A 8 -8.29 -5.63 23.06
C THR A 8 -9.41 -6.07 22.12
N GLU A 9 -10.40 -5.21 21.88
CA GLU A 9 -11.52 -5.52 20.98
C GLU A 9 -11.06 -5.73 19.53
N MET A 10 -10.15 -4.86 19.04
CA MET A 10 -9.59 -5.04 17.69
C MET A 10 -8.73 -6.31 17.58
N GLU A 11 -7.98 -6.67 18.62
CA GLU A 11 -7.19 -7.90 18.66
C GLU A 11 -8.09 -9.14 18.65
N PHE A 12 -9.14 -9.15 19.48
CA PHE A 12 -10.14 -10.22 19.53
C PHE A 12 -10.82 -10.43 18.17
N ARG A 13 -11.18 -9.34 17.47
CA ARG A 13 -11.79 -9.39 16.13
C ARG A 13 -10.80 -9.66 14.99
N GLY A 14 -9.53 -9.93 15.29
CA GLY A 14 -8.51 -10.28 14.28
C GLY A 14 -8.13 -9.13 13.34
N TYR A 15 -8.26 -7.87 13.77
CA TYR A 15 -7.87 -6.72 12.95
C TYR A 15 -6.36 -6.73 12.70
N SER A 16 -5.94 -6.27 11.51
CA SER A 16 -4.52 -6.16 11.19
C SER A 16 -3.78 -5.21 12.16
N LYS A 17 -2.49 -5.46 12.43
CA LYS A 17 -1.67 -4.57 13.26
C LYS A 17 -1.60 -3.14 12.73
N SER A 18 -1.69 -2.94 11.42
CA SER A 18 -1.76 -1.61 10.80
C SER A 18 -3.07 -0.89 11.13
N THR A 19 -4.20 -1.59 11.04
CA THR A 19 -5.52 -1.06 11.41
C THR A 19 -5.56 -0.72 12.90
N GLN A 20 -5.08 -1.62 13.76
CA GLN A 20 -5.01 -1.39 15.21
C GLN A 20 -4.25 -0.10 15.55
N ARG A 21 -3.09 0.11 14.93
CA ARG A 21 -2.29 1.33 15.12
C ARG A 21 -3.03 2.57 14.63
N THR A 22 -3.63 2.51 13.44
CA THR A 22 -4.34 3.64 12.82
C THR A 22 -5.56 4.07 13.65
N TYR A 23 -6.36 3.10 14.09
CA TYR A 23 -7.56 3.35 14.89
C TYR A 23 -7.19 3.89 16.28
N THR A 24 -6.23 3.25 16.94
CA THR A 24 -5.73 3.73 18.25
C THR A 24 -5.22 5.15 18.16
N ARG A 25 -4.43 5.48 17.12
CA ARG A 25 -3.89 6.83 16.93
C ARG A 25 -4.99 7.85 16.71
N THR A 26 -5.97 7.51 15.86
CA THR A 26 -7.11 8.38 15.57
C THR A 26 -7.92 8.66 16.81
N VAL A 27 -8.28 7.63 17.58
CA VAL A 27 -9.10 7.81 18.79
C VAL A 27 -8.35 8.63 19.83
N LYS A 28 -7.05 8.36 20.05
CA LYS A 28 -6.23 9.18 20.96
C LYS A 28 -6.17 10.64 20.54
N ASP A 29 -5.93 10.89 19.25
CA ASP A 29 -5.88 12.24 18.68
C ASP A 29 -7.21 12.97 18.88
N PHE A 30 -8.33 12.30 18.59
CA PHE A 30 -9.67 12.83 18.81
C PHE A 30 -9.93 13.19 20.28
N LEU A 31 -9.70 12.26 21.22
CA LEU A 31 -9.95 12.49 22.64
C LEU A 31 -9.10 13.64 23.19
N ASN A 32 -7.85 13.76 22.73
CA ASN A 32 -6.97 14.87 23.12
C ASN A 32 -7.46 16.22 22.57
N VAL A 33 -8.00 16.25 21.36
CA VAL A 33 -8.51 17.50 20.74
C VAL A 33 -9.81 17.95 21.39
N VAL A 34 -10.74 17.02 21.60
CA VAL A 34 -12.04 17.35 22.20
C VAL A 34 -11.89 17.67 23.69
N ASN A 35 -10.98 16.99 24.39
CA ASN A 35 -10.67 17.21 25.81
C ASN A 35 -11.92 17.20 26.70
N LYS A 36 -12.84 16.26 26.44
CA LYS A 36 -14.05 15.98 27.23
C LYS A 36 -14.03 14.54 27.72
N ASP A 37 -14.80 14.26 28.76
CA ASP A 37 -15.08 12.89 29.15
C ASP A 37 -15.85 12.16 28.04
N THR A 38 -15.59 10.86 27.83
CA THR A 38 -16.18 10.09 26.72
C THR A 38 -17.70 10.04 26.77
N LEU A 39 -18.31 10.16 27.96
CA LEU A 39 -19.76 10.21 28.13
C LEU A 39 -20.37 11.58 27.78
N GLU A 40 -19.57 12.65 27.78
CA GLU A 40 -20.01 14.01 27.46
C GLU A 40 -19.87 14.34 25.96
N ILE A 41 -19.14 13.52 25.21
CA ILE A 41 -18.89 13.72 23.79
C ILE A 41 -20.19 13.53 22.99
N LYS A 42 -20.49 14.51 22.15
CA LYS A 42 -21.67 14.51 21.29
C LYS A 42 -21.29 14.37 19.82
N LYS A 43 -22.32 14.19 19.00
CA LYS A 43 -22.20 14.16 17.53
C LYS A 43 -21.48 15.38 16.99
N GLU A 44 -21.77 16.56 17.55
CA GLU A 44 -21.21 17.84 17.12
C GLU A 44 -19.69 17.87 17.29
N ASP A 45 -19.16 17.29 18.36
CA ASP A 45 -17.72 17.19 18.61
C ASP A 45 -17.02 16.32 17.56
N VAL A 46 -17.67 15.23 17.15
CA VAL A 46 -17.17 14.35 16.08
C VAL A 46 -17.16 15.08 14.75
N ILE A 47 -18.22 15.84 14.43
CA ILE A 47 -18.30 16.62 13.20
C ILE A 47 -17.22 17.69 13.18
N GLU A 48 -17.10 18.48 14.25
CA GLU A 48 -16.10 19.54 14.37
C GLU A 48 -14.68 19.01 14.20
N TYR A 49 -14.36 17.89 14.86
CA TYR A 49 -13.06 17.23 14.68
C TYR A 49 -12.82 16.82 13.23
N LEU A 50 -13.80 16.19 12.57
CA LEU A 50 -13.64 15.74 11.18
C LEU A 50 -13.52 16.94 10.22
N ASP A 51 -14.28 18.01 10.43
CA ASP A 51 -14.25 19.22 9.62
C ASP A 51 -12.93 19.96 9.76
N ASN A 52 -12.40 20.08 10.97
CA ASN A 52 -11.06 20.65 11.21
C ASN A 52 -9.95 19.84 10.53
N ASN A 53 -10.18 18.55 10.30
CA ASN A 53 -9.24 17.69 9.56
C ASN A 53 -9.44 17.74 8.04
N LEU A 54 -10.62 18.11 7.52
CA LEU A 54 -10.89 18.13 6.07
C LEU A 54 -9.93 19.02 5.29
N SER A 55 -9.49 20.13 5.88
CA SER A 55 -8.53 21.05 5.26
C SER A 55 -7.09 20.53 5.27
N LEU A 56 -6.78 19.53 6.11
CA LEU A 56 -5.43 19.05 6.36
C LEU A 56 -5.12 17.71 5.68
N VAL A 57 -6.14 16.87 5.44
CA VAL A 57 -5.94 15.52 4.92
C VAL A 57 -6.93 15.14 3.83
N ASP A 58 -6.57 14.12 3.05
CA ASP A 58 -7.41 13.57 1.99
C ASP A 58 -8.79 13.09 2.50
N PRO A 59 -9.88 13.25 1.74
CA PRO A 59 -11.22 12.77 2.13
C PRO A 59 -11.27 11.29 2.52
N ASN A 60 -10.43 10.44 1.92
CA ASN A 60 -10.35 9.04 2.32
C ASN A 60 -9.74 8.85 3.71
N THR A 61 -8.82 9.72 4.11
CA THR A 61 -8.27 9.74 5.47
C THR A 61 -9.36 10.11 6.46
N ILE A 62 -10.21 11.10 6.13
CA ILE A 62 -11.37 11.46 6.96
C ILE A 62 -12.32 10.27 7.11
N LEU A 63 -12.58 9.53 6.03
CA LEU A 63 -13.40 8.31 6.11
C LEU A 63 -12.79 7.24 7.02
N VAL A 64 -11.46 7.05 6.98
CA VAL A 64 -10.77 6.15 7.91
C VAL A 64 -10.88 6.65 9.35
N LYS A 65 -10.76 7.96 9.57
CA LYS A 65 -10.94 8.56 10.90
C LYS A 65 -12.36 8.32 11.43
N LEU A 66 -13.37 8.60 10.60
CA LEU A 66 -14.78 8.35 10.93
C LEU A 66 -15.04 6.87 11.25
N ASN A 67 -14.47 5.93 10.49
CA ASN A 67 -14.61 4.50 10.76
C ASN A 67 -13.96 4.09 12.09
N ALA A 68 -12.81 4.67 12.44
CA ALA A 68 -12.16 4.41 13.71
C ALA A 68 -12.99 4.93 14.89
N LEU A 69 -13.55 6.13 14.77
CA LEU A 69 -14.44 6.70 15.78
C LEU A 69 -15.74 5.91 15.89
N SER A 70 -16.35 5.54 14.76
CA SER A 70 -17.55 4.70 14.71
C SER A 70 -17.34 3.38 15.44
N PHE A 71 -16.21 2.71 15.20
CA PHE A 71 -15.85 1.50 15.91
C PHE A 71 -15.70 1.74 17.42
N PHE A 72 -14.98 2.81 17.81
CA PHE A 72 -14.79 3.12 19.22
C PHE A 72 -16.10 3.41 19.96
N PHE A 73 -16.92 4.33 19.47
CA PHE A 73 -18.14 4.72 20.17
C PHE A 73 -19.21 3.63 20.14
N ILE A 74 -19.48 3.04 18.98
CA ILE A 74 -20.59 2.10 18.83
C ILE A 74 -20.19 0.72 19.34
N GLU A 75 -19.04 0.20 18.94
CA GLU A 75 -18.66 -1.20 19.20
C GLU A 75 -17.92 -1.38 20.53
N VAL A 76 -17.14 -0.39 20.97
CA VAL A 76 -16.37 -0.49 22.23
C VAL A 76 -17.13 0.12 23.40
N LEU A 77 -17.75 1.30 23.21
CA LEU A 77 -18.47 2.00 24.28
C LEU A 77 -19.98 1.73 24.30
N GLY A 78 -20.56 1.22 23.21
CA GLY A 78 -22.01 0.98 23.11
C GLY A 78 -22.84 2.25 22.97
N ILE A 79 -22.24 3.37 22.55
CA ILE A 79 -22.88 4.68 22.44
C ILE A 79 -23.02 5.05 20.96
N ASP A 80 -24.26 5.26 20.49
CA ASP A 80 -24.50 5.68 19.12
C ASP A 80 -24.62 7.22 18.99
N ILE A 81 -23.48 7.87 18.82
CA ILE A 81 -23.39 9.30 18.45
C ILE A 81 -22.95 9.51 16.99
N ILE A 82 -22.70 8.42 16.24
CA ILE A 82 -22.00 8.47 14.95
C ILE A 82 -22.86 7.97 13.78
N SER A 83 -23.82 7.07 13.99
CA SER A 83 -24.58 6.47 12.87
C SER A 83 -25.33 7.48 12.01
N SER A 84 -25.70 8.63 12.60
CA SER A 84 -26.39 9.72 11.91
C SER A 84 -25.45 10.73 11.22
N ILE A 85 -24.12 10.54 11.28
CA ILE A 85 -23.14 11.35 10.57
C ILE A 85 -23.07 10.88 9.11
N ARG A 86 -23.24 11.82 8.17
CA ARG A 86 -23.15 11.52 6.74
C ARG A 86 -21.74 11.02 6.41
N LYS A 87 -21.63 9.81 5.85
CA LYS A 87 -20.34 9.28 5.43
C LYS A 87 -19.79 10.04 4.22
N TYR A 88 -18.51 10.35 4.27
CA TYR A 88 -17.77 10.92 3.14
C TYR A 88 -17.74 9.91 1.98
N LYS A 89 -18.02 10.39 0.77
CA LYS A 89 -17.92 9.54 -0.43
C LYS A 89 -16.45 9.24 -0.66
N ARG A 90 -16.12 7.96 -0.82
CA ARG A 90 -14.76 7.53 -1.14
C ARG A 90 -14.35 8.11 -2.49
N ASP A 91 -13.22 8.80 -2.52
CA ASP A 91 -12.67 9.38 -3.73
C ASP A 91 -11.59 8.47 -4.31
N PHE A 92 -11.70 8.16 -5.59
CA PHE A 92 -10.73 7.32 -6.29
C PHE A 92 -9.92 8.20 -7.24
N LYS A 93 -8.69 8.50 -6.83
CA LYS A 93 -7.76 9.28 -7.64
C LYS A 93 -7.35 8.48 -8.87
N LYS A 94 -7.36 9.15 -10.03
CA LYS A 94 -6.76 8.62 -11.24
C LYS A 94 -5.27 8.36 -10.98
N LYS A 95 -4.79 7.22 -11.48
CA LYS A 95 -3.37 6.89 -11.44
C LYS A 95 -2.76 7.12 -12.80
N ASP A 96 -1.56 7.69 -12.79
CA ASP A 96 -0.68 7.62 -13.94
C ASP A 96 0.08 6.31 -13.86
N PHE A 97 0.13 5.59 -14.97
CA PHE A 97 0.91 4.35 -15.11
C PHE A 97 2.11 4.66 -15.99
N ILE A 98 3.27 4.11 -15.63
CA ILE A 98 4.47 4.27 -16.44
C ILE A 98 4.49 3.25 -17.57
N ASN A 99 5.13 3.59 -18.68
CA ASN A 99 5.41 2.65 -19.75
C ASN A 99 6.70 1.85 -19.50
N LEU A 100 7.01 0.89 -20.39
CA LEU A 100 8.20 0.05 -20.25
C LEU A 100 9.52 0.81 -20.47
N ASP A 101 9.53 1.86 -21.28
CA ASP A 101 10.73 2.67 -21.52
C ASP A 101 11.09 3.49 -20.28
N GLU A 102 10.10 4.13 -19.65
CA GLU A 102 10.23 4.80 -18.36
C GLU A 102 10.73 3.84 -17.27
N PHE A 103 10.18 2.63 -17.22
CA PHE A 103 10.65 1.61 -16.29
C PHE A 103 12.11 1.22 -16.55
N ASN A 104 12.50 1.03 -17.80
CA ASN A 104 13.87 0.69 -18.17
C ASN A 104 14.86 1.81 -17.81
N ILE A 105 14.47 3.08 -18.02
CA ILE A 105 15.24 4.25 -17.59
C ILE A 105 15.44 4.22 -16.07
N LEU A 106 14.39 3.97 -15.28
CA LEU A 106 14.49 3.86 -13.83
C LEU A 106 15.48 2.76 -13.42
N VAL A 107 15.36 1.56 -14.00
CA VAL A 107 16.22 0.41 -13.68
C VAL A 107 17.69 0.67 -14.00
N ALA A 108 17.97 1.36 -15.11
CA ALA A 108 19.32 1.70 -15.55
C ALA A 108 19.95 2.85 -14.74
N SER A 109 19.15 3.69 -14.10
CA SER A 109 19.61 4.93 -13.44
C SER A 109 19.90 4.78 -11.94
N VAL A 110 19.53 3.65 -11.33
CA VAL A 110 19.65 3.42 -9.89
C VAL A 110 20.84 2.53 -9.53
N GLY A 111 21.18 2.49 -8.24
CA GLY A 111 22.20 1.59 -7.71
C GLY A 111 21.88 0.11 -7.95
N GLU A 112 22.92 -0.72 -7.97
CA GLU A 112 22.84 -2.16 -8.27
C GLU A 112 21.75 -2.88 -7.47
N ARG A 113 21.66 -2.62 -6.15
CA ARG A 113 20.66 -3.24 -5.29
C ARG A 113 19.23 -2.86 -5.67
N GLU A 114 18.96 -1.56 -5.84
CA GLU A 114 17.63 -1.08 -6.23
C GLU A 114 17.25 -1.59 -7.64
N SER A 115 18.22 -1.64 -8.56
CA SER A 115 18.07 -2.21 -9.90
C SER A 115 17.65 -3.69 -9.85
N LEU A 116 18.31 -4.50 -9.01
CA LEU A 116 17.94 -5.91 -8.81
C LEU A 116 16.53 -6.06 -8.23
N VAL A 117 16.15 -5.23 -7.26
CA VAL A 117 14.78 -5.25 -6.70
C VAL A 117 13.74 -4.97 -7.79
N TYR A 118 13.98 -3.98 -8.65
CA TYR A 118 13.07 -3.68 -9.76
C TYR A 118 13.01 -4.79 -10.80
N LEU A 119 14.13 -5.42 -11.12
CA LEU A 119 14.16 -6.53 -12.08
C LEU A 119 13.45 -7.78 -11.55
N ILE A 120 13.62 -8.11 -10.28
CA ILE A 120 12.86 -9.19 -9.64
C ILE A 120 11.37 -8.86 -9.72
N LEU A 121 10.98 -7.63 -9.35
CA LEU A 121 9.59 -7.18 -9.46
C LEU A 121 9.05 -7.32 -10.88
N PHE A 122 9.84 -6.99 -11.90
CA PHE A 122 9.45 -7.07 -13.32
C PHE A 122 9.25 -8.50 -13.84
N GLU A 123 10.05 -9.44 -13.37
CA GLU A 123 9.96 -10.85 -13.78
C GLU A 123 8.85 -11.58 -13.02
N THR A 124 8.74 -11.38 -11.70
CA THR A 124 7.86 -12.19 -10.84
C THR A 124 6.55 -11.52 -10.47
N GLY A 125 6.50 -10.19 -10.52
CA GLY A 125 5.37 -9.44 -10.00
C GLY A 125 5.23 -9.53 -8.48
N PHE A 126 6.27 -9.94 -7.74
CA PHE A 126 6.24 -10.02 -6.28
C PHE A 126 6.02 -8.66 -5.61
N GLN A 127 5.33 -8.67 -4.47
CA GLN A 127 5.24 -7.53 -3.58
C GLN A 127 6.60 -7.28 -2.92
N LEU A 128 6.85 -6.03 -2.52
CA LEU A 128 8.13 -5.63 -1.92
C LEU A 128 8.54 -6.52 -0.73
N LYS A 129 7.58 -6.90 0.13
CA LYS A 129 7.84 -7.77 1.27
C LYS A 129 8.38 -9.14 0.85
N GLU A 130 7.81 -9.72 -0.20
CA GLU A 130 8.22 -11.02 -0.75
C GLU A 130 9.64 -10.92 -1.31
N ILE A 131 9.93 -9.86 -2.07
CA ILE A 131 11.27 -9.60 -2.63
C ILE A 131 12.32 -9.48 -1.52
N ILE A 132 12.03 -8.73 -0.45
CA ILE A 132 12.96 -8.56 0.67
C ILE A 132 13.18 -9.87 1.44
N SER A 133 12.20 -10.78 1.45
CA SER A 133 12.32 -12.08 2.12
C SER A 133 13.04 -13.15 1.29
N LEU A 134 13.37 -12.89 0.03
CA LEU A 134 13.99 -13.88 -0.85
C LEU A 134 15.35 -14.38 -0.32
N ARG A 135 15.52 -15.69 -0.39
CA ARG A 135 16.77 -16.38 -0.11
C ARG A 135 17.45 -16.84 -1.39
N LEU A 136 18.78 -16.92 -1.36
CA LEU A 136 19.57 -17.33 -2.52
C LEU A 136 19.18 -18.71 -3.08
N THR A 137 18.78 -19.63 -2.20
CA THR A 137 18.35 -21.00 -2.54
C THR A 137 17.00 -21.07 -3.28
N GLU A 138 16.23 -19.98 -3.31
CA GLU A 138 14.87 -19.97 -3.86
C GLU A 138 14.83 -19.37 -5.28
N ILE A 139 15.85 -18.65 -5.71
CA ILE A 139 15.75 -17.78 -6.90
C ILE A 139 16.11 -18.45 -8.23
N GLU A 140 16.72 -19.65 -8.23
CA GLU A 140 17.23 -20.30 -9.44
C GLU A 140 16.10 -20.64 -10.43
N THR A 141 14.98 -21.16 -9.94
CA THR A 141 13.83 -21.53 -10.78
C THR A 141 12.82 -20.40 -10.95
N LEU A 142 12.95 -19.32 -10.17
CA LEU A 142 12.01 -18.20 -10.18
C LEU A 142 12.35 -17.12 -11.22
N LEU A 143 13.62 -17.01 -11.61
CA LEU A 143 14.13 -15.88 -12.39
C LEU A 143 14.79 -16.35 -13.68
N SER A 144 14.89 -15.45 -14.65
CA SER A 144 15.67 -15.67 -15.86
C SER A 144 17.13 -15.99 -15.52
N SER A 145 17.77 -16.84 -16.32
CA SER A 145 19.18 -17.19 -16.10
C SER A 145 20.10 -15.97 -16.09
N SER A 146 19.75 -14.93 -16.86
CA SER A 146 20.46 -13.64 -16.85
C SER A 146 20.35 -12.91 -15.51
N LEU A 147 19.14 -12.80 -14.94
CA LEU A 147 18.93 -12.11 -13.68
C LEU A 147 19.51 -12.91 -12.51
N TYR A 148 19.34 -14.23 -12.51
CA TYR A 148 19.94 -15.13 -11.53
C TYR A 148 21.47 -14.93 -11.47
N ARG A 149 22.16 -14.94 -12.62
CA ARG A 149 23.62 -14.67 -12.69
C ARG A 149 24.01 -13.29 -12.16
N ARG A 150 23.18 -12.26 -12.39
CA ARG A 150 23.42 -10.91 -11.84
C ARG A 150 23.29 -10.90 -10.32
N ILE A 151 22.32 -11.62 -9.77
CA ILE A 151 22.14 -11.74 -8.31
C ILE A 151 23.31 -12.51 -7.69
N LEU A 152 23.77 -13.60 -8.30
CA LEU A 152 24.96 -14.32 -7.82
C LEU A 152 26.17 -13.40 -7.72
N LYS A 153 26.48 -12.64 -8.78
CA LYS A 153 27.58 -11.66 -8.77
C LYS A 153 27.44 -10.61 -7.68
N TYR A 154 26.22 -10.12 -7.45
CA TYR A 154 25.94 -9.19 -6.35
C TYR A 154 26.18 -9.86 -4.99
N CYS A 155 25.70 -11.08 -4.79
CA CYS A 155 25.91 -11.82 -3.55
C CYS A 155 27.40 -12.07 -3.28
N ASP A 156 28.16 -12.51 -4.30
CA ASP A 156 29.61 -12.73 -4.19
C ASP A 156 30.34 -11.44 -3.82
N LYS A 157 30.01 -10.33 -4.50
CA LYS A 157 30.61 -9.01 -4.27
C LYS A 157 30.41 -8.49 -2.85
N TYR A 158 29.27 -8.81 -2.22
CA TYR A 158 28.91 -8.32 -0.89
C TYR A 158 28.96 -9.40 0.20
N GLY A 159 29.46 -10.61 -0.10
CA GLY A 159 29.56 -11.72 0.86
C GLY A 159 28.20 -12.19 1.40
N ILE A 160 27.18 -12.26 0.55
CA ILE A 160 25.81 -12.60 0.96
C ILE A 160 25.56 -14.11 0.81
N GLU A 161 25.36 -14.81 1.94
CA GLU A 161 25.19 -16.27 1.93
C GLU A 161 23.73 -16.75 1.94
N LYS A 162 22.80 -15.94 2.49
CA LYS A 162 21.41 -16.37 2.74
C LYS A 162 20.38 -15.40 2.19
N LYS A 163 20.16 -14.29 2.90
CA LYS A 163 19.13 -13.30 2.58
C LYS A 163 19.70 -12.27 1.60
N ILE A 164 19.13 -12.21 0.40
CA ILE A 164 19.67 -11.41 -0.71
C ILE A 164 19.69 -9.91 -0.35
N PHE A 165 18.65 -9.42 0.32
CA PHE A 165 18.52 -8.01 0.68
C PHE A 165 18.48 -7.83 2.20
N ASN A 166 19.61 -7.42 2.79
CA ASN A 166 19.66 -7.02 4.20
C ASN A 166 19.26 -5.55 4.39
N ILE A 167 18.01 -5.23 4.05
CA ILE A 167 17.44 -3.88 4.15
C ILE A 167 15.98 -3.96 4.61
N THR A 168 15.50 -2.92 5.28
CA THR A 168 14.11 -2.81 5.69
C THR A 168 13.22 -2.39 4.51
N GLU A 169 11.94 -2.73 4.61
CA GLU A 169 10.93 -2.31 3.64
C GLU A 169 10.81 -0.79 3.56
N GLU A 170 10.88 -0.12 4.70
CA GLU A 170 10.80 1.34 4.80
C GLU A 170 11.94 2.02 4.05
N THR A 171 13.18 1.57 4.22
CA THR A 171 14.34 2.15 3.53
C THR A 171 14.21 1.97 2.02
N LEU A 172 13.75 0.82 1.53
CA LEU A 172 13.50 0.61 0.10
C LEU A 172 12.35 1.48 -0.42
N ARG A 173 11.28 1.68 0.35
CA ARG A 173 10.18 2.58 -0.02
C ARG A 173 10.65 4.02 -0.14
N ASN A 174 11.48 4.49 0.79
CA ASN A 174 12.06 5.84 0.77
C ASN A 174 12.98 6.03 -0.44
N LYS A 175 13.90 5.09 -0.66
CA LYS A 175 14.77 5.11 -1.85
C LYS A 175 13.97 5.06 -3.15
N ASN A 176 12.94 4.22 -3.22
CA ASN A 176 12.08 4.16 -4.40
C ASN A 176 11.35 5.49 -4.64
N ARG A 177 10.94 6.19 -3.58
CA ARG A 177 10.35 7.52 -3.69
C ARG A 177 11.34 8.53 -4.25
N GLU A 178 12.56 8.55 -3.73
CA GLU A 178 13.63 9.41 -4.23
C GLU A 178 13.94 9.11 -5.71
N ASN A 179 14.14 7.83 -6.06
CA ASN A 179 14.47 7.40 -7.41
C ASN A 179 13.37 7.75 -8.42
N THR A 180 12.11 7.46 -8.10
CA THR A 180 11.00 7.72 -9.03
C THR A 180 10.78 9.21 -9.24
N VAL A 181 10.86 10.02 -8.19
CA VAL A 181 10.81 11.49 -8.33
C VAL A 181 11.99 11.99 -9.16
N LYS A 182 13.20 11.51 -8.91
CA LYS A 182 14.42 11.95 -9.59
C LYS A 182 14.43 11.59 -11.07
N PHE A 183 14.05 10.36 -11.43
CA PHE A 183 14.23 9.84 -12.79
C PHE A 183 12.95 9.85 -13.62
N LEU A 184 11.77 9.90 -12.98
CA LEU A 184 10.46 9.89 -13.66
C LEU A 184 9.66 11.17 -13.40
N GLY A 185 10.21 12.13 -12.63
CA GLY A 185 9.55 13.40 -12.29
C GLY A 185 8.39 13.28 -11.30
N LYS A 186 8.02 12.07 -10.88
CA LYS A 186 6.89 11.82 -9.97
C LYS A 186 7.12 10.58 -9.11
N HIS A 187 6.51 10.58 -7.93
CA HIS A 187 6.51 9.42 -7.05
C HIS A 187 5.62 8.29 -7.59
N TYR A 188 6.22 7.11 -7.75
CA TYR A 188 5.51 5.85 -8.01
C TYR A 188 5.86 4.84 -6.93
N SER A 189 4.87 4.27 -6.24
CA SER A 189 5.12 3.20 -5.28
C SER A 189 5.47 1.90 -6.00
N PHE A 190 6.08 0.94 -5.29
CA PHE A 190 6.28 -0.42 -5.83
C PHE A 190 5.00 -1.05 -6.36
N ASN A 191 3.84 -0.77 -5.75
CA ASN A 191 2.57 -1.28 -6.28
C ASN A 191 2.16 -0.58 -7.57
N ASP A 192 2.44 0.72 -7.71
CA ASP A 192 2.21 1.44 -8.97
C ASP A 192 3.10 0.87 -10.08
N LEU A 193 4.37 0.56 -9.79
CA LEU A 193 5.28 -0.10 -10.73
C LEU A 193 4.77 -1.49 -11.13
N ARG A 194 4.36 -2.33 -10.16
CA ARG A 194 3.79 -3.67 -10.43
C ARG A 194 2.59 -3.59 -11.38
N HIS A 195 1.64 -2.70 -11.08
CA HIS A 195 0.46 -2.55 -11.92
C HIS A 195 0.77 -1.92 -13.28
N SER A 196 1.72 -0.99 -13.35
CA SER A 196 2.18 -0.42 -14.64
C SER A 196 2.76 -1.53 -15.54
N ILE A 197 3.61 -2.40 -14.99
CA ILE A 197 4.20 -3.52 -15.72
C ILE A 197 3.13 -4.53 -16.16
N ALA A 198 2.20 -4.88 -15.27
CA ALA A 198 1.09 -5.79 -15.60
C ALA A 198 0.20 -5.21 -16.72
N LEU A 199 0.00 -3.88 -16.70
CA LEU A 199 -0.74 -3.16 -17.71
C LEU A 199 -0.07 -3.27 -19.08
N GLU A 200 1.22 -2.92 -19.16
CA GLU A 200 1.98 -2.92 -20.42
C GLU A 200 2.23 -4.33 -20.97
N LYS A 201 2.61 -5.29 -20.12
CA LYS A 201 3.00 -6.64 -20.56
C LYS A 201 1.81 -7.48 -20.98
N TYR A 202 0.68 -7.36 -20.29
CA TYR A 202 -0.40 -8.34 -20.38
C TYR A 202 -1.76 -7.70 -20.70
N LEU A 203 -2.22 -6.73 -19.89
CA LEU A 203 -3.60 -6.21 -20.01
C LEU A 203 -3.85 -5.47 -21.33
N LYS A 204 -2.91 -4.61 -21.77
CA LYS A 204 -3.01 -3.94 -23.08
C LYS A 204 -3.00 -4.92 -24.27
N LYS A 205 -2.50 -6.13 -24.06
CA LYS A 205 -2.48 -7.22 -25.05
C LYS A 205 -3.70 -8.15 -24.94
N GLY A 206 -4.59 -7.90 -23.98
CA GLY A 206 -5.78 -8.72 -23.72
C GLY A 206 -5.54 -9.97 -22.86
N ASP A 207 -4.34 -10.14 -22.30
CA ASP A 207 -3.99 -11.32 -21.48
C ASP A 207 -4.27 -11.07 -20.00
N GLU A 208 -5.55 -11.03 -19.62
CA GLU A 208 -5.96 -10.84 -18.23
C GLU A 208 -5.53 -11.98 -17.32
N ALA A 209 -5.43 -13.21 -17.84
CA ALA A 209 -5.02 -14.39 -17.08
C ALA A 209 -3.57 -14.28 -16.60
N LYS A 210 -2.62 -13.92 -17.49
CA LYS A 210 -1.24 -13.67 -17.06
C LYS A 210 -1.11 -12.46 -16.16
N ALA A 211 -1.92 -11.41 -16.38
CA ALA A 211 -1.93 -10.28 -15.46
C ALA A 211 -2.38 -10.68 -14.05
N GLN A 212 -3.34 -11.60 -13.94
CA GLN A 212 -3.80 -12.14 -12.66
C GLN A 212 -2.73 -12.96 -11.96
N GLU A 213 -2.09 -13.87 -12.68
CA GLU A 213 -0.98 -14.68 -12.18
C GLU A 213 0.15 -13.77 -11.68
N TYR A 214 0.59 -12.83 -12.52
CA TYR A 214 1.67 -11.90 -12.20
C TYR A 214 1.37 -11.01 -10.98
N LEU A 215 0.13 -10.51 -10.82
CA LEU A 215 -0.22 -9.66 -9.68
C LEU A 215 -0.53 -10.46 -8.41
N GLY A 216 -0.73 -11.77 -8.52
CA GLY A 216 -1.13 -12.64 -7.40
C GLY A 216 -2.57 -12.39 -6.92
N ASN A 217 -3.44 -11.89 -7.79
CA ASN A 217 -4.82 -11.57 -7.43
C ASN A 217 -5.71 -12.81 -7.43
N LYS A 218 -6.61 -12.91 -6.43
CA LYS A 218 -7.56 -14.03 -6.32
C LYS A 218 -8.57 -14.07 -7.47
N THR A 219 -8.97 -12.91 -8.00
CA THR A 219 -10.02 -12.82 -9.03
C THR A 219 -9.73 -11.71 -10.04
N LEU A 220 -10.12 -11.95 -11.30
CA LEU A 220 -10.11 -10.92 -12.36
C LEU A 220 -10.98 -9.71 -12.02
N ALA A 221 -12.10 -9.92 -11.31
CA ALA A 221 -12.97 -8.83 -10.88
C ALA A 221 -12.22 -7.79 -10.03
N SER A 222 -11.31 -8.24 -9.15
CA SER A 222 -10.49 -7.33 -8.33
C SER A 222 -9.54 -6.49 -9.17
N ILE A 223 -8.97 -7.07 -10.23
CA ILE A 223 -8.08 -6.38 -11.18
C ILE A 223 -8.87 -5.36 -11.98
N ARG A 224 -9.95 -5.77 -12.65
CA ARG A 224 -10.83 -4.87 -13.42
C ARG A 224 -11.32 -3.69 -12.56
N GLN A 225 -11.73 -3.96 -11.32
CA GLN A 225 -12.14 -2.92 -10.38
C GLN A 225 -10.99 -1.97 -10.02
N TYR A 226 -9.77 -2.48 -9.80
CA TYR A 226 -8.60 -1.66 -9.50
C TYR A 226 -8.32 -0.64 -10.62
N TYR A 227 -8.23 -1.10 -11.87
CA TYR A 227 -7.91 -0.20 -12.98
C TYR A 227 -9.05 0.77 -13.28
N ARG A 228 -10.32 0.33 -13.22
CA ARG A 228 -11.47 1.24 -13.36
C ARG A 228 -11.43 2.36 -12.32
N ARG A 229 -11.11 2.04 -11.06
CA ARG A 229 -10.93 3.05 -9.99
C ARG A 229 -9.71 3.92 -10.20
N ALA A 230 -8.66 3.39 -10.82
CA ALA A 230 -7.48 4.16 -11.23
C ALA A 230 -7.75 5.05 -12.47
N GLY A 231 -8.97 5.03 -13.02
CA GLY A 231 -9.34 5.82 -14.19
C GLY A 231 -8.93 5.21 -15.53
N TYR A 232 -8.54 3.94 -15.55
CA TYR A 232 -8.15 3.23 -16.77
C TYR A 232 -9.10 2.05 -17.03
N ASP A 233 -9.77 2.07 -18.19
CA ASP A 233 -10.64 0.98 -18.62
C ASP A 233 -10.00 0.27 -19.81
N TYR A 234 -9.14 -0.71 -19.53
CA TYR A 234 -8.46 -1.51 -20.55
C TYR A 234 -9.39 -2.48 -21.30
N THR A 235 -10.66 -2.58 -20.88
CA THR A 235 -11.65 -3.45 -21.53
C THR A 235 -12.40 -2.77 -22.66
N LYS A 236 -12.32 -1.43 -22.74
CA LYS A 236 -12.87 -0.63 -23.83
C LYS A 236 -11.78 -0.48 -24.91
N LYS A 237 -11.92 -1.24 -26.00
CA LYS A 237 -11.20 -0.98 -27.25
C LYS A 237 -11.75 0.26 -27.94
#